data_AF-K3WSS6-F1
#
_entry.id   AF-K3WSS6-F1
#
_cell.length_a   1.000
_cell.length_b   1.000
_cell.length_c   1.000
_cell.angle_alpha   90.00
_cell.angle_beta   90.00
_cell.angle_gamma   90.00
#
_symmetry.space_group_name_H-M   'P 1'
#
loop_
_entity.id
_entity.type
_entity.pdbx_description
1 polymer ?
#
loop_
_entity_poly.entity_id
_entity_poly.type
_entity_poly.pdbx_seq_one_letter_code
_entity_poly.pdbx_strand_id
1 'polypeptide(L)'
;MSMNRRALARQAAGAKSAAATAPPQDNSGVENVTRKLEAQLAAGDFYGALQMYKTLFMRFLKGEPDAAQQEKAIELALEASLCLVKHEQNTAATEMANLMVSVYSDFHFGVDETTKDRIRKINAAFVEKPQFSADLAVFLKNAVKWSSVEGSRKRGDPELQLLLARAYRKAGDFTHAAKHYLHAENPSEFADALFEWSTHGYQSEYDLYLARVVLQLLSLENLRDANTLRDAYVAKCKDAKRPVDLPLFNFVRFLLLTLERDALSLFQVLQERYAAALSRDASLKSYLSVIGQKFYGLQPPRNGLSSLLEMFSGGM
;
A
#
# COMPACT_ATOMS: atom_id res chain seq x y z
N MET A 1 3.09 20.49 -12.77
CA MET A 1 1.84 20.83 -13.49
C MET A 1 0.81 19.76 -13.19
N SER A 2 -0.09 20.05 -12.24
CA SER A 2 -1.14 19.14 -11.78
C SER A 2 -2.20 18.98 -12.87
N MET A 3 -2.27 17.80 -13.49
CA MET A 3 -3.40 17.44 -14.33
C MET A 3 -4.63 17.27 -13.43
N ASN A 4 -5.54 18.23 -13.58
CA ASN A 4 -6.79 18.35 -12.85
C ASN A 4 -7.68 17.11 -13.04
N ARG A 5 -7.63 16.16 -12.10
CA ARG A 5 -8.39 14.90 -12.13
C ARG A 5 -9.91 15.11 -12.08
N ARG A 6 -10.39 16.31 -11.73
CA ARG A 6 -11.79 16.73 -11.88
C ARG A 6 -12.25 16.77 -13.35
N ALA A 7 -11.32 16.87 -14.31
CA ALA A 7 -11.63 16.83 -15.73
C ALA A 7 -12.05 15.42 -16.22
N LEU A 8 -11.47 14.36 -15.66
CA LEU A 8 -11.84 12.97 -15.98
C LEU A 8 -13.26 12.63 -15.50
N ALA A 9 -13.67 13.15 -14.34
CA ALA A 9 -15.04 13.01 -13.85
C ALA A 9 -16.06 13.77 -14.73
N ARG A 10 -15.67 14.91 -15.30
CA ARG A 10 -16.52 15.69 -16.22
C ARG A 10 -16.65 15.06 -17.60
N GLN A 11 -15.66 14.31 -18.07
CA GLN A 11 -15.69 13.67 -19.39
C GLN A 11 -16.55 12.38 -19.42
N ALA A 12 -16.71 11.71 -18.26
CA ALA A 12 -17.63 10.58 -18.11
C ALA A 12 -19.11 10.99 -18.04
N ALA A 13 -19.39 12.25 -17.67
CA ALA A 13 -20.74 12.83 -17.65
C ALA A 13 -21.02 13.56 -18.97
N GLY A 14 -21.37 12.79 -20.01
CA GLY A 14 -21.76 13.32 -21.32
C GLY A 14 -22.78 14.46 -21.21
N ALA A 15 -22.45 15.58 -21.85
CA ALA A 15 -23.21 16.81 -21.87
C ALA A 15 -24.57 16.68 -22.58
N LYS A 16 -25.62 17.28 -21.99
CA LYS A 16 -26.62 18.09 -22.70
C LYS A 16 -27.09 19.24 -21.81
N SER A 17 -27.08 20.44 -22.39
CA SER A 17 -27.57 21.69 -21.81
C SER A 17 -29.09 21.80 -21.93
N ALA A 18 -29.72 22.47 -20.96
CA ALA A 18 -31.00 23.16 -21.15
C ALA A 18 -31.13 24.30 -20.12
N ALA A 19 -31.84 25.35 -20.54
CA ALA A 19 -31.81 26.71 -20.02
C ALA A 19 -32.28 26.90 -18.57
N ALA A 20 -31.74 27.96 -17.94
CA ALA A 20 -31.97 28.35 -16.57
C ALA A 20 -33.40 28.87 -16.32
N THR A 21 -34.08 28.23 -15.38
CA THR A 21 -35.18 28.80 -14.57
C THR A 21 -34.82 28.61 -13.09
N ALA A 22 -35.31 29.53 -12.25
CA ALA A 22 -34.92 29.76 -10.84
C ALA A 22 -34.70 28.48 -10.00
N PRO A 23 -33.77 28.49 -9.02
CA PRO A 23 -33.37 27.28 -8.32
C PRO A 23 -34.55 26.74 -7.49
N PRO A 24 -35.05 25.53 -7.77
CA PRO A 24 -35.90 24.86 -6.80
C PRO A 24 -35.02 24.49 -5.60
N GLN A 25 -35.59 24.57 -4.41
CA GLN A 25 -34.93 24.21 -3.14
C GLN A 25 -34.23 22.84 -3.26
N ASP A 26 -32.90 22.83 -3.06
CA ASP A 26 -32.02 21.68 -3.32
C ASP A 26 -32.42 20.42 -2.52
N ASN A 27 -33.09 20.60 -1.37
CA ASN A 27 -33.63 19.51 -0.53
C ASN A 27 -34.64 18.61 -1.26
N SER A 28 -35.54 19.19 -2.09
CA SER A 28 -36.54 18.42 -2.83
C SER A 28 -35.91 17.47 -3.86
N GLY A 29 -34.72 17.83 -4.37
CA GLY A 29 -33.96 17.02 -5.31
C GLY A 29 -33.25 15.85 -4.64
N VAL A 30 -32.70 16.06 -3.44
CA VAL A 30 -32.03 15.01 -2.66
C VAL A 30 -33.04 13.94 -2.23
N GLU A 31 -34.17 14.34 -1.64
CA GLU A 31 -35.24 13.41 -1.21
C GLU A 31 -35.75 12.51 -2.33
N ASN A 32 -35.93 13.09 -3.52
CA ASN A 32 -36.38 12.33 -4.70
C ASN A 32 -35.36 11.29 -5.17
N VAL A 33 -34.06 11.59 -5.10
CA VAL A 33 -33.01 10.63 -5.48
C VAL A 33 -32.86 9.56 -4.39
N THR A 34 -32.97 9.92 -3.11
CA THR A 34 -32.97 8.95 -1.99
C THR A 34 -34.10 7.93 -2.12
N ARG A 35 -35.33 8.38 -2.41
CA ARG A 35 -36.47 7.47 -2.61
C ARG A 35 -36.26 6.50 -3.78
N LYS A 36 -35.64 6.98 -4.87
CA LYS A 36 -35.31 6.12 -6.04
C LYS A 36 -34.22 5.11 -5.70
N LEU A 37 -33.21 5.51 -4.94
CA LEU A 37 -32.15 4.64 -4.46
C LEU A 37 -32.73 3.50 -3.62
N GLU A 38 -33.61 3.80 -2.65
CA GLU A 38 -34.27 2.78 -1.83
C GLU A 38 -35.08 1.80 -2.67
N ALA A 39 -35.81 2.29 -3.67
CA ALA A 39 -36.56 1.44 -4.60
C ALA A 39 -35.65 0.52 -5.43
N GLN A 40 -34.51 1.01 -5.91
CA GLN A 40 -33.55 0.19 -6.66
C GLN A 40 -32.87 -0.86 -5.79
N LEU A 41 -32.49 -0.52 -4.56
CA LEU A 41 -31.96 -1.48 -3.60
C LEU A 41 -32.99 -2.58 -3.27
N ALA A 42 -34.25 -2.20 -3.06
CA ALA A 42 -35.34 -3.15 -2.82
C ALA A 42 -35.61 -4.06 -4.04
N ALA A 43 -35.41 -3.54 -5.25
CA ALA A 43 -35.54 -4.29 -6.49
C ALA A 43 -34.30 -5.15 -6.83
N GLY A 44 -33.20 -5.02 -6.08
CA GLY A 44 -31.93 -5.69 -6.38
C GLY A 44 -31.19 -5.13 -7.61
N ASP A 45 -31.58 -3.95 -8.12
CA ASP A 45 -30.88 -3.25 -9.19
C ASP A 45 -29.70 -2.45 -8.62
N PHE A 46 -28.61 -3.18 -8.30
CA PHE A 46 -27.43 -2.58 -7.70
C PHE A 46 -26.66 -1.66 -8.66
N TYR A 47 -26.77 -1.88 -9.97
CA TYR A 47 -26.20 -0.97 -10.97
C TYR A 47 -26.93 0.38 -10.94
N GLY A 48 -28.26 0.36 -10.96
CA GLY A 48 -29.08 1.55 -10.80
C GLY A 48 -28.79 2.26 -9.48
N ALA A 49 -28.74 1.50 -8.38
CA ALA A 49 -28.43 2.03 -7.05
C ALA A 49 -27.07 2.73 -7.00
N LEU A 50 -26.03 2.15 -7.61
CA LEU A 50 -24.70 2.78 -7.71
C LEU A 50 -24.78 4.14 -8.43
N GLN A 51 -25.55 4.24 -9.52
CA GLN A 51 -25.70 5.52 -10.23
C GLN A 51 -26.44 6.56 -9.37
N MET A 52 -27.42 6.15 -8.56
CA MET A 52 -28.11 7.06 -7.63
C MET A 52 -27.20 7.50 -6.48
N TYR A 53 -26.42 6.58 -5.89
CA TYR A 53 -25.41 6.90 -4.89
C TYR A 53 -24.41 7.95 -5.42
N LYS A 54 -23.86 7.74 -6.61
CA LYS A 54 -22.94 8.69 -7.25
C LYS A 54 -23.60 10.03 -7.52
N THR A 55 -24.85 10.03 -7.95
CA THR A 55 -25.61 11.27 -8.19
C THR A 55 -25.81 12.07 -6.90
N LEU A 56 -26.17 11.42 -5.80
CA LEU A 56 -26.30 12.05 -4.48
C LEU A 56 -24.95 12.59 -3.99
N PHE A 57 -23.90 11.78 -4.09
CA PHE A 57 -22.54 12.16 -3.70
C PHE A 57 -22.08 13.44 -4.42
N MET A 58 -22.29 13.51 -5.74
CA MET A 58 -21.92 14.69 -6.52
C MET A 58 -22.77 15.92 -6.20
N ARG A 59 -24.04 15.73 -5.80
CA ARG A 59 -24.90 16.82 -5.34
C ARG A 59 -24.42 17.39 -4.02
N PHE A 60 -24.02 16.54 -3.07
CA PHE A 60 -23.48 17.02 -1.80
C PHE A 60 -22.20 17.84 -1.99
N LEU A 61 -21.36 17.50 -2.96
CA LEU A 61 -20.13 18.25 -3.25
C LEU A 61 -20.32 19.39 -4.26
N LYS A 62 -21.58 19.76 -4.59
CA LYS A 62 -21.87 20.80 -5.57
C LYS A 62 -21.88 22.17 -4.90
N GLY A 63 -21.15 23.11 -5.48
CA GLY A 63 -21.11 24.50 -5.02
C GLY A 63 -19.78 24.84 -4.36
N GLU A 64 -19.82 25.79 -3.44
CA GLU A 64 -18.63 26.14 -2.65
C GLU A 64 -18.32 25.03 -1.62
N PRO A 65 -17.04 24.76 -1.34
CA PRO A 65 -16.65 23.78 -0.34
C PRO A 65 -17.26 24.10 1.04
N ASP A 66 -18.13 23.22 1.51
CA ASP A 66 -18.70 23.26 2.86
C ASP A 66 -18.37 21.97 3.62
N ALA A 67 -17.91 22.10 4.86
CA ALA A 67 -17.46 20.97 5.67
C ALA A 67 -18.62 20.00 6.00
N ALA A 68 -19.83 20.53 6.26
CA ALA A 68 -20.97 19.68 6.56
C ALA A 68 -21.43 18.89 5.33
N GLN A 69 -21.35 19.48 4.15
CA GLN A 69 -21.59 18.81 2.87
C GLN A 69 -20.54 17.74 2.54
N GLN A 70 -19.26 18.02 2.78
CA GLN A 70 -18.17 17.04 2.62
C GLN A 70 -18.40 15.83 3.52
N GLU A 71 -18.76 16.06 4.78
CA GLU A 71 -19.03 15.02 5.75
C GLU A 71 -20.22 14.14 5.32
N LYS A 72 -21.33 14.75 4.87
CA LYS A 72 -22.48 14.01 4.30
C LYS A 72 -22.08 13.16 3.09
N ALA A 73 -21.19 13.66 2.23
CA ALA A 73 -20.68 12.90 1.08
C ALA A 73 -19.82 11.71 1.51
N ILE A 74 -18.99 11.89 2.54
CA ILE A 74 -18.16 10.83 3.13
C ILE A 74 -19.02 9.74 3.75
N GLU A 75 -20.01 10.12 4.57
CA GLU A 75 -20.95 9.19 5.22
C GLU A 75 -21.74 8.39 4.18
N LEU A 76 -22.31 9.08 3.17
CA LEU A 76 -23.01 8.42 2.07
C LEU A 76 -22.13 7.40 1.35
N ALA A 77 -20.87 7.77 1.04
CA ALA A 77 -19.96 6.88 0.33
C ALA A 77 -19.53 5.66 1.16
N LEU A 78 -19.33 5.86 2.48
CA LEU A 78 -19.07 4.79 3.43
C LEU A 78 -20.25 3.81 3.50
N GLU A 79 -21.46 4.32 3.76
CA GLU A 79 -22.68 3.51 3.87
C GLU A 79 -22.96 2.75 2.58
N ALA A 80 -22.84 3.42 1.43
CA ALA A 80 -23.00 2.80 0.12
C ALA A 80 -22.00 1.66 -0.10
N SER A 81 -20.72 1.87 0.25
CA SER A 81 -19.69 0.84 0.13
C SER A 81 -20.04 -0.38 0.99
N LEU A 82 -20.37 -0.18 2.27
CA LEU A 82 -20.73 -1.26 3.18
C LEU A 82 -21.98 -2.03 2.72
N CYS A 83 -23.01 -1.31 2.25
CA CYS A 83 -24.22 -1.90 1.68
C CYS A 83 -23.90 -2.77 0.47
N LEU A 84 -23.10 -2.26 -0.47
CA LEU A 84 -22.74 -2.97 -1.68
C LEU A 84 -21.87 -4.20 -1.40
N VAL A 85 -20.94 -4.16 -0.44
CA VAL A 85 -20.19 -5.36 -0.01
C VAL A 85 -21.14 -6.42 0.54
N LYS A 86 -22.12 -6.04 1.38
CA LYS A 86 -23.11 -6.96 1.94
C LYS A 86 -23.92 -7.70 0.86
N HIS A 87 -24.17 -7.03 -0.26
CA HIS A 87 -24.85 -7.58 -1.44
C HIS A 87 -23.89 -8.16 -2.50
N GLU A 88 -22.62 -8.39 -2.13
CA GLU A 88 -21.58 -9.00 -2.97
C GLU A 88 -21.28 -8.22 -4.26
N GLN A 89 -21.53 -6.91 -4.26
CA GLN A 89 -21.25 -5.99 -5.36
C GLN A 89 -19.87 -5.33 -5.15
N ASN A 90 -18.82 -6.14 -5.13
CA ASN A 90 -17.43 -5.76 -4.82
C ASN A 90 -16.90 -4.58 -5.65
N THR A 91 -17.07 -4.60 -6.97
CA THR A 91 -16.57 -3.51 -7.84
C THR A 91 -17.27 -2.19 -7.56
N ALA A 92 -18.60 -2.22 -7.38
CA ALA A 92 -19.40 -1.05 -7.02
C ALA A 92 -19.05 -0.51 -5.62
N ALA A 93 -18.86 -1.41 -4.65
CA ALA A 93 -18.44 -1.07 -3.30
C ALA A 93 -17.07 -0.39 -3.28
N THR A 94 -16.12 -0.92 -4.05
CA THR A 94 -14.78 -0.34 -4.23
C THR A 94 -14.84 1.03 -4.89
N GLU A 95 -15.74 1.24 -5.85
CA GLU A 95 -15.94 2.55 -6.46
C GLU A 95 -16.41 3.59 -5.43
N MET A 96 -17.42 3.26 -4.61
CA MET A 96 -17.89 4.15 -3.54
C MET A 96 -16.82 4.40 -2.46
N ALA A 97 -16.06 3.37 -2.07
CA ALA A 97 -14.95 3.52 -1.13
C ALA A 97 -13.85 4.46 -1.66
N ASN A 98 -13.57 4.40 -2.97
CA ASN A 98 -12.64 5.31 -3.61
C ASN A 98 -13.16 6.74 -3.71
N LEU A 99 -14.48 6.94 -3.91
CA LEU A 99 -15.09 8.27 -3.84
C LEU A 99 -14.91 8.88 -2.45
N MET A 100 -15.09 8.10 -1.38
CA MET A 100 -14.82 8.55 -0.01
C MET A 100 -13.38 9.06 0.15
N VAL A 101 -12.37 8.28 -0.25
CA VAL A 101 -10.95 8.69 -0.19
C VAL A 101 -10.64 9.87 -1.11
N SER A 102 -11.37 10.02 -2.21
CA SER A 102 -11.22 11.19 -3.09
C SER A 102 -11.63 12.49 -2.39
N VAL A 103 -12.65 12.47 -1.52
CA VAL A 103 -12.99 13.64 -0.68
C VAL A 103 -11.81 14.00 0.23
N TYR A 104 -11.20 13.00 0.87
CA TYR A 104 -10.05 13.26 1.74
C TYR A 104 -8.89 13.92 0.99
N SER A 105 -8.63 13.48 -0.25
CA SER A 105 -7.57 14.03 -1.08
C SER A 105 -7.90 15.41 -1.64
N ASP A 106 -9.14 15.62 -2.10
CA ASP A 106 -9.57 16.88 -2.75
C ASP A 106 -9.72 18.04 -1.76
N PHE A 107 -9.97 17.74 -0.49
CA PHE A 107 -10.21 18.71 0.57
C PHE A 107 -9.19 18.63 1.71
N HIS A 108 -8.07 17.93 1.50
CA HIS A 108 -6.92 17.86 2.43
C HIS A 108 -7.28 17.43 3.86
N PHE A 109 -8.09 16.38 3.99
CA PHE A 109 -8.35 15.77 5.28
C PHE A 109 -7.05 15.12 5.81
N GLY A 110 -6.75 15.39 7.08
CA GLY A 110 -5.59 14.81 7.75
C GLY A 110 -5.73 13.31 7.98
N VAL A 111 -4.60 12.62 8.10
CA VAL A 111 -4.55 11.20 8.48
C VAL A 111 -4.70 11.07 9.99
N ASP A 112 -5.93 10.85 10.44
CA ASP A 112 -6.32 10.76 11.86
C ASP A 112 -7.16 9.50 12.16
N GLU A 113 -7.54 9.31 13.42
CA GLU A 113 -8.35 8.13 13.79
C GLU A 113 -9.74 8.13 13.16
N THR A 114 -10.34 9.29 12.89
CA THR A 114 -11.68 9.37 12.29
C THR A 114 -11.67 8.87 10.85
N THR A 115 -10.73 9.37 10.04
CA THR A 115 -10.54 8.96 8.65
C THR A 115 -10.10 7.50 8.54
N LYS A 116 -9.17 7.07 9.40
CA LYS A 116 -8.74 5.65 9.46
C LYS A 116 -9.84 4.71 9.91
N ASP A 117 -10.71 5.09 10.85
CA ASP A 117 -11.83 4.26 11.30
C ASP A 117 -12.80 3.93 10.16
N ARG A 118 -13.08 4.90 9.30
CA ARG A 118 -13.93 4.71 8.11
C ARG A 118 -13.30 3.71 7.13
N ILE A 119 -12.00 3.82 6.89
CA ILE A 119 -11.25 2.86 6.07
C ILE A 119 -11.25 1.47 6.72
N ARG A 120 -11.06 1.38 8.05
CA ARG A 120 -11.13 0.11 8.81
C ARG A 120 -12.48 -0.57 8.68
N LYS A 121 -13.58 0.18 8.76
CA LYS A 121 -14.95 -0.34 8.58
C LYS A 121 -15.14 -0.99 7.21
N ILE A 122 -14.74 -0.30 6.14
CA ILE A 122 -14.80 -0.87 4.77
C ILE A 122 -13.91 -2.10 4.66
N ASN A 123 -12.67 -2.02 5.15
CA ASN A 123 -11.75 -3.15 5.15
C ASN A 123 -12.34 -4.38 5.87
N ALA A 124 -12.95 -4.20 7.05
CA ALA A 124 -13.56 -5.28 7.81
C ALA A 124 -14.67 -5.98 7.01
N ALA A 125 -15.54 -5.22 6.34
CA ALA A 125 -16.60 -5.77 5.50
C ALA A 125 -16.04 -6.60 4.32
N PHE A 126 -14.98 -6.13 3.66
CA PHE A 126 -14.35 -6.90 2.57
C PHE A 126 -13.61 -8.15 3.07
N VAL A 127 -13.00 -8.11 4.26
CA VAL A 127 -12.27 -9.25 4.84
C VAL A 127 -13.19 -10.45 5.11
N GLU A 128 -14.49 -10.21 5.40
CA GLU A 128 -15.51 -11.27 5.50
C GLU A 128 -15.78 -11.98 4.15
N LYS A 129 -15.34 -11.38 3.04
CA LYS A 129 -15.49 -11.91 1.68
C LYS A 129 -14.12 -12.06 0.99
N PRO A 130 -13.30 -13.06 1.39
CA PRO A 130 -11.94 -13.27 0.87
C PRO A 130 -11.75 -13.20 -0.64
N GLN A 131 -12.74 -13.65 -1.42
CA GLN A 131 -12.72 -13.63 -2.88
C GLN A 131 -12.63 -12.21 -3.47
N PHE A 132 -12.93 -11.17 -2.69
CA PHE A 132 -12.88 -9.76 -3.11
C PHE A 132 -11.59 -9.04 -2.67
N SER A 133 -10.57 -9.78 -2.21
CA SER A 133 -9.32 -9.19 -1.71
C SER A 133 -8.57 -8.36 -2.76
N ALA A 134 -8.71 -8.70 -4.05
CA ALA A 134 -8.13 -7.91 -5.14
C ALA A 134 -8.79 -6.53 -5.28
N ASP A 135 -10.13 -6.47 -5.18
CA ASP A 135 -10.87 -5.20 -5.19
C ASP A 135 -10.56 -4.36 -3.95
N LEU A 136 -10.49 -5.00 -2.78
CA LEU A 136 -10.06 -4.36 -1.53
C LEU A 136 -8.68 -3.72 -1.68
N ALA A 137 -7.73 -4.41 -2.33
CA ALA A 137 -6.39 -3.87 -2.58
C ALA A 137 -6.42 -2.62 -3.49
N VAL A 138 -7.35 -2.52 -4.45
CA VAL A 138 -7.51 -1.32 -5.29
C VAL A 138 -7.91 -0.11 -4.43
N PHE A 139 -8.88 -0.28 -3.54
CA PHE A 139 -9.30 0.76 -2.59
C PHE A 139 -8.17 1.15 -1.64
N LEU A 140 -7.56 0.18 -0.96
CA LEU A 140 -6.52 0.42 0.03
C LEU A 140 -5.25 1.04 -0.60
N LYS A 141 -4.95 0.76 -1.86
CA LYS A 141 -3.86 1.44 -2.60
C LYS A 141 -4.12 2.94 -2.73
N ASN A 142 -5.35 3.37 -2.95
CA ASN A 142 -5.70 4.78 -2.98
C ASN A 142 -5.66 5.40 -1.57
N ALA A 143 -6.08 4.66 -0.53
CA ALA A 143 -5.95 5.09 0.86
C ALA A 143 -4.48 5.28 1.27
N VAL A 144 -3.59 4.34 0.95
CA VAL A 144 -2.14 4.47 1.17
C VAL A 144 -1.58 5.67 0.42
N LYS A 145 -1.98 5.87 -0.84
CA LYS A 145 -1.56 7.04 -1.62
C LYS A 145 -1.99 8.36 -0.96
N TRP A 146 -3.26 8.48 -0.57
CA TRP A 146 -3.76 9.66 0.16
C TRP A 146 -2.93 9.90 1.42
N SER A 147 -2.74 8.87 2.26
CA SER A 147 -1.99 9.02 3.50
C SER A 147 -0.51 9.36 3.31
N SER A 148 0.07 9.04 2.14
CA SER A 148 1.45 9.44 1.81
C SER A 148 1.60 10.92 1.46
N VAL A 149 0.49 11.56 1.08
CA VAL A 149 0.43 12.98 0.71
C VAL A 149 0.00 13.81 1.92
N GLU A 150 -1.08 13.41 2.60
CA GLU A 150 -1.70 14.17 3.69
C GLU A 150 -1.21 13.76 5.10
N GLY A 151 -0.39 12.71 5.18
CA GLY A 151 0.16 12.18 6.43
C GLY A 151 1.64 12.49 6.64
N SER A 152 2.18 12.08 7.80
CA SER A 152 3.57 12.32 8.18
C SER A 152 4.58 11.36 7.52
N ARG A 153 4.11 10.22 6.99
CA ARG A 153 4.95 9.17 6.42
C ARG A 153 4.96 9.25 4.89
N LYS A 154 6.14 9.50 4.30
CA LYS A 154 6.33 9.60 2.83
C LYS A 154 5.91 8.37 2.02
N ARG A 155 5.83 7.20 2.67
CA ARG A 155 5.38 5.95 2.05
C ARG A 155 3.93 5.60 2.41
N GLY A 156 3.19 6.47 3.08
CA GLY A 156 1.85 6.19 3.59
C GLY A 156 1.88 5.69 5.02
N ASP A 157 0.71 5.75 5.65
CA ASP A 157 0.50 5.35 7.04
C ASP A 157 0.79 3.85 7.26
N PRO A 158 1.50 3.44 8.34
CA PRO A 158 1.86 2.05 8.57
C PRO A 158 0.67 1.10 8.74
N GLU A 159 -0.43 1.55 9.34
CA GLU A 159 -1.64 0.74 9.51
C GLU A 159 -2.28 0.49 8.14
N LEU A 160 -2.43 1.54 7.32
CA LEU A 160 -2.98 1.39 5.97
C LEU A 160 -2.09 0.54 5.06
N GLN A 161 -0.76 0.64 5.22
CA GLN A 161 0.20 -0.24 4.57
C GLN A 161 0.00 -1.70 4.96
N LEU A 162 -0.22 -1.97 6.24
CA LEU A 162 -0.51 -3.31 6.75
C LEU A 162 -1.81 -3.87 6.17
N LEU A 163 -2.89 -3.09 6.15
CA LEU A 163 -4.16 -3.50 5.55
C LEU A 163 -3.99 -3.86 4.07
N LEU A 164 -3.27 -3.03 3.31
CA LEU A 164 -3.02 -3.27 1.89
C LEU A 164 -2.15 -4.52 1.67
N ALA A 165 -1.13 -4.73 2.52
CA ALA A 165 -0.30 -5.91 2.47
C ALA A 165 -1.10 -7.19 2.72
N ARG A 166 -2.05 -7.17 3.68
CA ARG A 166 -2.98 -8.27 3.96
C ARG A 166 -3.90 -8.55 2.77
N ALA A 167 -4.46 -7.51 2.14
CA ALA A 167 -5.32 -7.66 0.97
C ALA A 167 -4.56 -8.33 -0.21
N TYR A 168 -3.35 -7.87 -0.51
CA TYR A 168 -2.50 -8.51 -1.53
C TYR A 168 -2.13 -9.95 -1.19
N ARG A 169 -1.73 -10.22 0.06
CA ARG A 169 -1.43 -11.58 0.54
C ARG A 169 -2.64 -12.49 0.33
N LYS A 170 -3.83 -12.04 0.73
CA LYS A 170 -5.06 -12.83 0.59
C LYS A 170 -5.46 -13.07 -0.86
N ALA A 171 -5.15 -12.13 -1.76
CA ALA A 171 -5.30 -12.28 -3.19
C ALA A 171 -4.20 -13.17 -3.85
N GLY A 172 -3.22 -13.65 -3.09
CA GLY A 172 -2.09 -14.44 -3.60
C GLY A 172 -0.96 -13.63 -4.23
N ASP A 173 -1.02 -12.29 -4.21
CA ASP A 173 0.00 -11.40 -4.75
C ASP A 173 1.06 -11.07 -3.70
N PHE A 174 1.89 -12.07 -3.37
CA PHE A 174 2.94 -11.92 -2.36
C PHE A 174 4.00 -10.88 -2.74
N THR A 175 4.22 -10.66 -4.04
CA THR A 175 5.22 -9.68 -4.51
C THR A 175 4.80 -8.26 -4.14
N HIS A 176 3.53 -7.90 -4.34
CA HIS A 176 3.03 -6.61 -3.88
C HIS A 176 2.85 -6.58 -2.37
N ALA A 177 2.36 -7.67 -1.76
CA ALA A 177 2.22 -7.75 -0.30
C ALA A 177 3.55 -7.43 0.41
N ALA A 178 4.66 -8.04 0.00
CA ALA A 178 5.98 -7.83 0.59
C ALA A 178 6.44 -6.36 0.52
N LYS A 179 6.17 -5.67 -0.61
CA LYS A 179 6.50 -4.24 -0.76
C LYS A 179 5.77 -3.36 0.25
N HIS A 180 4.53 -3.71 0.58
CA HIS A 180 3.72 -2.97 1.55
C HIS A 180 4.07 -3.34 3.00
N TYR A 181 4.36 -4.62 3.29
CA TYR A 181 4.84 -5.02 4.61
C TYR A 181 6.15 -4.33 5.02
N LEU A 182 7.05 -4.00 4.08
CA LEU A 182 8.28 -3.23 4.36
C LEU A 182 8.01 -1.85 5.02
N HIS A 183 6.79 -1.34 4.91
CA HIS A 183 6.38 -0.03 5.41
C HIS A 183 5.27 -0.13 6.47
N ALA A 184 4.90 -1.34 6.90
CA ALA A 184 3.77 -1.61 7.78
C ALA A 184 4.10 -1.61 9.28
N GLU A 185 5.39 -1.50 9.66
CA GLU A 185 5.88 -1.55 11.05
C GLU A 185 5.39 -2.78 11.86
N ASN A 186 5.11 -3.89 11.17
CA ASN A 186 4.67 -5.16 11.77
C ASN A 186 5.54 -6.33 11.27
N PRO A 187 6.80 -6.42 11.72
CA PRO A 187 7.77 -7.42 11.24
C PRO A 187 7.36 -8.87 11.53
N SER A 188 6.65 -9.13 12.63
CA SER A 188 6.19 -10.47 12.98
C SER A 188 5.17 -11.00 11.98
N GLU A 189 4.18 -10.17 11.59
CA GLU A 189 3.22 -10.57 10.57
C GLU A 189 3.84 -10.64 9.18
N PHE A 190 4.84 -9.81 8.89
CA PHE A 190 5.59 -9.96 7.65
C PHE A 190 6.37 -11.29 7.61
N ALA A 191 6.92 -11.74 8.74
CA ALA A 191 7.53 -13.06 8.83
C ALA A 191 6.50 -14.19 8.57
N ASP A 192 5.25 -14.06 9.02
CA ASP A 192 4.17 -15.00 8.68
C ASP A 192 3.94 -15.05 7.16
N ALA A 193 3.77 -13.89 6.54
CA ALA A 193 3.51 -13.77 5.11
C ALA A 193 4.68 -14.28 4.26
N LEU A 194 5.92 -14.00 4.69
CA LEU A 194 7.13 -14.46 4.01
C LEU A 194 7.29 -15.97 4.13
N PHE A 195 6.96 -16.56 5.28
CA PHE A 195 6.99 -18.00 5.49
C PHE A 195 5.94 -18.72 4.64
N GLU A 196 4.74 -18.16 4.55
CA GLU A 196 3.71 -18.64 3.64
C GLU A 196 4.19 -18.56 2.19
N TRP A 197 4.74 -17.42 1.77
CA TRP A 197 5.24 -17.26 0.41
C TRP A 197 6.34 -18.29 0.08
N SER A 198 7.27 -18.52 1.00
CA SER A 198 8.35 -19.48 0.78
C SER A 198 7.88 -20.93 0.65
N THR A 199 6.66 -21.27 1.07
CA THR A 199 6.07 -22.60 0.83
C THR A 199 5.77 -22.87 -0.66
N HIS A 200 5.63 -21.81 -1.47
CA HIS A 200 5.38 -21.89 -2.90
C HIS A 200 6.67 -21.93 -3.74
N GLY A 201 7.82 -21.67 -3.11
CA GLY A 201 9.13 -21.65 -3.77
C GLY A 201 9.89 -22.97 -3.66
N TYR A 202 11.09 -23.02 -4.25
CA TYR A 202 11.96 -24.19 -4.13
C TYR A 202 12.58 -24.26 -2.73
N GLN A 203 12.81 -25.47 -2.23
CA GLN A 203 13.47 -25.68 -0.93
C GLN A 203 14.87 -25.05 -0.88
N SER A 204 15.57 -25.06 -2.01
CA SER A 204 16.87 -24.44 -2.17
C SER A 204 16.83 -22.91 -2.10
N GLU A 205 15.66 -22.27 -2.00
CA GLU A 205 15.51 -20.81 -1.93
C GLU A 205 15.06 -20.31 -0.55
N TYR A 206 14.84 -21.19 0.44
CA TYR A 206 14.32 -20.79 1.75
C TYR A 206 15.10 -19.67 2.42
N ASP A 207 16.43 -19.68 2.28
CA ASP A 207 17.33 -18.67 2.82
C ASP A 207 17.35 -17.38 1.99
N LEU A 208 17.02 -17.44 0.69
CA LEU A 208 16.87 -16.27 -0.19
C LEU A 208 15.65 -15.42 0.19
N TYR A 209 14.52 -16.05 0.55
CA TYR A 209 13.32 -15.31 1.00
C TYR A 209 13.65 -14.41 2.19
N LEU A 210 14.30 -14.97 3.21
CA LEU A 210 14.73 -14.19 4.38
C LEU A 210 15.76 -13.13 3.99
N ALA A 211 16.81 -13.51 3.25
CA ALA A 211 17.90 -12.59 2.93
C ALA A 211 17.43 -11.37 2.14
N ARG A 212 16.56 -11.54 1.14
CA ARG A 212 15.98 -10.43 0.39
C ARG A 212 15.28 -9.44 1.30
N VAL A 213 14.38 -9.92 2.16
CA VAL A 213 13.56 -9.04 3.01
C VAL A 213 14.40 -8.35 4.08
N VAL A 214 15.34 -9.06 4.71
CA VAL A 214 16.23 -8.44 5.69
C VAL A 214 17.10 -7.37 5.04
N LEU A 215 17.71 -7.65 3.88
CA LEU A 215 18.51 -6.64 3.18
C LEU A 215 17.68 -5.45 2.70
N GLN A 216 16.42 -5.65 2.31
CA GLN A 216 15.49 -4.57 1.99
C GLN A 216 15.19 -3.69 3.21
N LEU A 217 14.88 -4.28 4.37
CA LEU A 217 14.66 -3.54 5.62
C LEU A 217 15.91 -2.76 6.05
N LEU A 218 17.10 -3.37 5.94
CA LEU A 218 18.37 -2.70 6.21
C LEU A 218 18.64 -1.56 5.22
N SER A 219 18.29 -1.72 3.93
CA SER A 219 18.37 -0.64 2.94
C SER A 219 17.44 0.54 3.30
N LEU A 220 16.42 0.33 4.12
CA LEU A 220 15.53 1.34 4.69
C LEU A 220 15.99 1.84 6.08
N GLU A 221 17.19 1.49 6.53
CA GLU A 221 17.73 1.78 7.88
C GLU A 221 16.88 1.20 9.01
N ASN A 222 16.05 0.21 8.72
CA ASN A 222 15.15 -0.40 9.70
C ASN A 222 15.77 -1.67 10.32
N LEU A 223 16.84 -1.46 11.11
CA LEU A 223 17.57 -2.53 11.78
C LEU A 223 16.71 -3.28 12.83
N ARG A 224 15.80 -2.57 13.50
CA ARG A 224 14.88 -3.13 14.50
C ARG A 224 13.96 -4.18 13.88
N ASP A 225 13.27 -3.83 12.81
CA ASP A 225 12.30 -4.72 12.19
C ASP A 225 13.01 -5.86 11.44
N ALA A 226 14.21 -5.60 10.88
CA ALA A 226 15.03 -6.63 10.26
C ALA A 226 15.42 -7.74 11.26
N ASN A 227 15.82 -7.38 12.48
CA ASN A 227 16.09 -8.34 13.55
C ASN A 227 14.84 -9.12 13.96
N THR A 228 13.74 -8.41 14.24
CA THR A 228 12.47 -9.01 14.68
C THR A 228 11.91 -9.98 13.64
N LEU A 229 11.91 -9.59 12.36
CA LEU A 229 11.46 -10.43 11.26
C LEU A 229 12.32 -11.68 11.11
N ARG A 230 13.65 -11.55 11.23
CA ARG A 230 14.56 -12.69 11.15
C ARG A 230 14.27 -13.70 12.24
N ASP A 231 14.12 -13.25 13.48
CA ASP A 231 13.89 -14.15 14.60
C ASP A 231 12.54 -14.87 14.48
N ALA A 232 11.47 -14.14 14.12
CA ALA A 232 10.16 -14.72 13.88
C ALA A 232 10.15 -15.73 12.72
N TYR A 233 10.80 -15.41 11.60
CA TYR A 233 10.88 -16.32 10.44
C TYR A 233 11.69 -17.58 10.75
N VAL A 234 12.83 -17.44 11.43
CA VAL A 234 13.68 -18.57 11.83
C VAL A 234 12.94 -19.49 12.81
N ALA A 235 12.17 -18.93 13.76
CA ALA A 235 11.35 -19.73 14.67
C ALA A 235 10.36 -20.61 13.90
N LYS A 236 9.65 -20.05 12.91
CA LYS A 236 8.74 -20.81 12.04
C LYS A 236 9.44 -21.89 11.24
N CYS A 237 10.60 -21.60 10.69
CA CYS A 237 11.39 -22.60 9.98
C CYS A 237 11.75 -23.77 10.90
N LYS A 238 12.13 -23.52 12.17
CA LYS A 238 12.42 -24.57 13.15
C LYS A 238 11.18 -25.41 13.48
N ASP A 239 10.04 -24.76 13.74
CA ASP A 239 8.78 -25.46 14.04
C ASP A 239 8.34 -26.36 12.87
N ALA A 240 8.55 -25.87 11.65
CA ALA A 240 8.29 -26.62 10.42
C ALA A 240 9.43 -27.58 10.01
N LYS A 241 10.45 -27.76 10.86
CA LYS A 241 11.63 -28.63 10.62
C LYS A 241 12.38 -28.32 9.31
N ARG A 242 12.35 -27.06 8.86
CA ARG A 242 13.14 -26.55 7.73
C ARG A 242 14.57 -26.23 8.16
N PRO A 243 15.57 -26.41 7.27
CA PRO A 243 16.95 -26.04 7.58
C PRO A 243 17.07 -24.54 7.83
N VAL A 244 17.72 -24.16 8.93
CA VAL A 244 18.02 -22.76 9.32
C VAL A 244 19.51 -22.46 9.37
N ASP A 245 20.35 -23.45 9.06
CA ASP A 245 21.82 -23.33 9.02
C ASP A 245 22.32 -23.29 7.57
N LEU A 246 21.58 -22.58 6.70
CA LEU A 246 21.99 -22.36 5.31
C LEU A 246 22.88 -21.11 5.22
N PRO A 247 23.76 -21.01 4.21
CA PRO A 247 24.70 -19.90 4.10
C PRO A 247 24.07 -18.51 4.22
N LEU A 248 22.91 -18.24 3.60
CA LEU A 248 22.30 -16.91 3.71
C LEU A 248 21.60 -16.65 5.05
N PHE A 249 21.10 -17.68 5.75
CA PHE A 249 20.64 -17.51 7.14
C PHE A 249 21.79 -17.05 8.04
N ASN A 250 22.94 -17.72 7.92
CA ASN A 250 24.14 -17.38 8.69
C ASN A 250 24.68 -16.00 8.32
N PHE A 251 24.76 -15.69 7.02
CA PHE A 251 25.15 -14.36 6.55
C PHE A 251 24.28 -13.27 7.16
N VAL A 252 22.95 -13.40 7.07
CA VAL A 252 22.00 -12.40 7.60
C VAL A 252 22.15 -12.26 9.12
N ARG A 253 22.27 -13.37 9.86
CA ARG A 253 22.51 -13.34 11.31
C ARG A 253 23.76 -12.54 11.65
N PHE A 254 24.88 -12.80 10.98
CA PHE A 254 26.14 -12.10 11.25
C PHE A 254 26.11 -10.65 10.78
N LEU A 255 25.46 -10.37 9.64
CA LEU A 255 25.28 -9.01 9.14
C LEU A 255 24.51 -8.16 10.14
N LEU A 256 23.39 -8.64 10.67
CA LEU A 256 22.61 -7.92 11.66
C LEU A 256 23.45 -7.56 12.91
N LEU A 257 24.21 -8.52 13.44
CA LEU A 257 25.14 -8.28 14.57
C LEU A 257 26.27 -7.29 14.22
N THR A 258 26.69 -7.27 12.96
CA THR A 258 27.75 -6.39 12.47
C THR A 258 27.26 -4.94 12.37
N LEU A 259 26.00 -4.73 11.99
CA LEU A 259 25.41 -3.39 11.83
C LEU A 259 25.03 -2.72 13.16
N GLU A 260 25.10 -3.44 14.28
CA GLU A 260 24.91 -2.88 15.63
C GLU A 260 26.10 -2.04 16.11
N ARG A 261 27.23 -2.07 15.40
CA ARG A 261 28.49 -1.45 15.80
C ARG A 261 29.24 -0.93 14.58
N ASP A 262 30.20 -0.03 14.80
CA ASP A 262 31.10 0.40 13.73
C ASP A 262 32.11 -0.72 13.41
N ALA A 263 31.79 -1.54 12.41
CA ALA A 263 32.57 -2.73 12.04
C ALA A 263 32.61 -2.93 10.52
N LEU A 264 33.00 -1.88 9.78
CA LEU A 264 33.13 -1.92 8.31
C LEU A 264 34.00 -3.09 7.81
N SER A 265 35.12 -3.39 8.49
CA SER A 265 36.00 -4.50 8.12
C SER A 265 35.27 -5.85 8.19
N LEU A 266 34.45 -6.07 9.22
CA LEU A 266 33.64 -7.28 9.35
C LEU A 266 32.55 -7.34 8.27
N PHE A 267 31.94 -6.20 7.93
CA PHE A 267 30.97 -6.12 6.85
C PHE A 267 31.57 -6.53 5.49
N GLN A 268 32.82 -6.13 5.21
CA GLN A 268 33.55 -6.54 4.00
C GLN A 268 33.88 -8.04 4.02
N VAL A 269 34.43 -8.55 5.15
CA VAL A 269 34.73 -9.96 5.32
C VAL A 269 33.48 -10.83 5.11
N LEU A 270 32.32 -10.43 5.64
CA LEU A 270 31.08 -11.17 5.43
C LEU A 270 30.71 -11.26 3.95
N GLN A 271 30.84 -10.18 3.18
CA GLN A 271 30.54 -10.19 1.75
C GLN A 271 31.48 -11.11 0.97
N GLU A 272 32.77 -11.12 1.29
CA GLU A 272 33.76 -12.00 0.68
C GLU A 272 33.50 -13.47 1.02
N ARG A 273 33.31 -13.77 2.31
CA ARG A 273 33.11 -15.15 2.80
C ARG A 273 31.83 -15.78 2.29
N TYR A 274 30.79 -14.99 2.07
CA TYR A 274 29.49 -15.46 1.58
C TYR A 274 29.26 -15.13 0.10
N ALA A 275 30.30 -14.74 -0.66
CA ALA A 275 30.18 -14.29 -2.04
C ALA A 275 29.41 -15.27 -2.96
N ALA A 276 29.66 -16.57 -2.83
CA ALA A 276 28.98 -17.62 -3.61
C ALA A 276 27.48 -17.74 -3.25
N ALA A 277 27.12 -17.52 -1.98
CA ALA A 277 25.72 -17.52 -1.55
C ALA A 277 25.01 -16.24 -2.02
N LEU A 278 25.69 -15.09 -1.94
CA LEU A 278 25.20 -13.79 -2.39
C LEU A 278 25.04 -13.71 -3.92
N SER A 279 25.85 -14.45 -4.69
CA SER A 279 25.73 -14.45 -6.16
C SER A 279 24.53 -15.21 -6.70
N ARG A 280 23.78 -15.94 -5.84
CA ARG A 280 22.52 -16.61 -6.22
C ARG A 280 21.43 -15.62 -6.61
N ASP A 281 21.52 -14.36 -6.18
CA ASP A 281 20.60 -13.30 -6.55
C ASP A 281 21.33 -11.95 -6.67
N ALA A 282 21.34 -11.40 -7.88
CA ALA A 282 22.04 -10.15 -8.19
C ALA A 282 21.55 -8.95 -7.37
N SER A 283 20.28 -8.94 -6.94
CA SER A 283 19.71 -7.84 -6.14
C SER A 283 20.34 -7.73 -4.75
N LEU A 284 20.85 -8.83 -4.18
CA LEU A 284 21.47 -8.83 -2.85
C LEU A 284 22.71 -7.93 -2.83
N LYS A 285 23.52 -7.94 -3.90
CA LYS A 285 24.68 -7.04 -4.03
C LYS A 285 24.26 -5.57 -4.09
N SER A 286 23.18 -5.25 -4.79
CA SER A 286 22.64 -3.89 -4.84
C SER A 286 22.19 -3.42 -3.46
N TYR A 287 21.48 -4.26 -2.69
CA TYR A 287 21.10 -3.92 -1.32
C TYR A 287 22.32 -3.73 -0.42
N LEU A 288 23.34 -4.60 -0.53
CA LEU A 288 24.57 -4.47 0.26
C LEU A 288 25.33 -3.17 -0.06
N SER A 289 25.33 -2.73 -1.31
CA SER A 289 25.89 -1.42 -1.67
C SER A 289 25.15 -0.28 -0.96
N VAL A 290 23.81 -0.31 -0.96
CA VAL A 290 22.97 0.69 -0.27
C VAL A 290 23.18 0.64 1.25
N ILE A 291 23.28 -0.56 1.83
CA ILE A 291 23.56 -0.74 3.26
C ILE A 291 24.93 -0.18 3.62
N GLY A 292 25.97 -0.48 2.84
CA GLY A 292 27.32 0.06 3.06
C GLY A 292 27.38 1.59 2.98
N GLN A 293 26.63 2.19 2.06
CA GLN A 293 26.48 3.66 1.99
C GLN A 293 25.82 4.22 3.26
N LYS A 294 24.71 3.62 3.69
CA LYS A 294 23.90 4.14 4.79
C LYS A 294 24.50 3.92 6.18
N PHE A 295 25.08 2.75 6.43
CA PHE A 295 25.61 2.39 7.74
C PHE A 295 27.09 2.75 7.93
N TYR A 296 27.86 2.86 6.85
CA TYR A 296 29.31 3.10 6.92
C TYR A 296 29.80 4.26 6.06
N GLY A 297 28.92 4.99 5.36
CA GLY A 297 29.31 6.14 4.53
C GLY A 297 30.15 5.77 3.31
N LEU A 298 30.10 4.50 2.86
CA LEU A 298 30.83 4.08 1.67
C LEU A 298 30.36 4.88 0.46
N GLN A 299 31.28 5.26 -0.41
CA GLN A 299 30.91 5.94 -1.66
C GLN A 299 30.26 4.95 -2.63
N PRO A 300 29.23 5.36 -3.39
CA PRO A 300 28.67 4.52 -4.43
C PRO A 300 29.78 4.13 -5.43
N PRO A 301 29.77 2.91 -5.97
CA PRO A 301 30.65 2.57 -7.07
C PRO A 301 30.40 3.56 -8.21
N ARG A 302 31.42 4.35 -8.59
CA ARG A 302 31.33 5.31 -9.69
C ARG A 302 30.94 4.54 -10.95
N ASN A 303 29.80 4.88 -11.55
CA ASN A 303 29.47 4.38 -12.88
C ASN A 303 30.56 4.86 -13.85
N GLY A 304 31.16 3.94 -14.62
CA GLY A 304 32.30 4.25 -15.48
C GLY A 304 32.05 5.36 -16.50
N LEU A 305 30.79 5.57 -16.91
CA LEU A 305 30.37 6.66 -17.80
C LEU A 305 30.51 8.06 -17.15
N SER A 306 30.15 8.21 -15.88
CA SER A 306 30.33 9.47 -15.14
C SER A 306 31.81 9.79 -14.90
N SER A 307 32.64 8.77 -14.65
CA SER A 307 34.08 8.96 -14.49
C SER A 307 34.78 9.31 -15.80
N LEU A 308 34.32 8.77 -16.94
CA LEU A 308 34.83 9.13 -18.26
C LEU A 308 34.43 10.57 -18.63
N LEU A 309 33.18 10.97 -18.40
CA LEU A 309 32.71 12.33 -18.66
C LEU A 309 33.45 13.37 -17.79
N GLU A 310 33.69 13.11 -16.50
CA GLU A 310 34.51 13.98 -15.63
C GLU A 310 35.96 14.09 -16.13
N MET A 311 36.54 13.00 -16.63
CA MET A 311 37.88 13.00 -17.25
C MET A 311 37.94 13.82 -18.54
N PHE A 312 36.88 13.79 -19.35
CA PHE A 312 36.80 14.58 -20.59
C PHE A 312 36.45 16.05 -20.34
N SER A 313 35.79 16.39 -19.23
CA SER A 313 35.46 17.78 -18.88
C SER A 313 36.52 18.49 -18.05
N GLY A 314 37.44 17.76 -17.42
CA GLY A 314 38.52 18.31 -16.58
C GLY A 314 39.81 18.69 -17.33
N GLY A 315 39.75 18.75 -18.66
CA GLY A 315 40.91 18.98 -19.54
C GLY A 315 40.84 20.27 -20.37
N MET A 316 40.26 21.34 -19.84
CA MET A 316 40.42 22.72 -20.34
C MET A 316 40.61 23.69 -19.19
#